data_AF-A0A5D3AXG5-F1
#
_entry.id   AF-A0A5D3AXG5-F1
#
_cell.length_a   1.000
_cell.length_b   1.000
_cell.length_c   1.000
_cell.angle_alpha   90.00
_cell.angle_beta   90.00
_cell.angle_gamma   90.00
#
_symmetry.space_group_name_H-M   'P 1'
#
loop_
_entity.id
_entity.type
_entity.pdbx_description
1 polymer ?
#
loop_
_entity_poly.entity_id
_entity_poly.type
_entity_poly.pdbx_seq_one_letter_code
_entity_poly.pdbx_strand_id
1 'polypeptide(L)'
;MYSTLKAATLFALLTGLAVQAAPAPQSGTSVTCDSDTQWHDDYQTQTCPTGTVCSADAGGNPCVWPSSGVGVAAVAEDTGVSGSGAATGVTSAAAATSADDVGASASVAGGASSSAVVGGASSSAVVGGASSVAGGSSSADGAQATSAGAASSAVAGSSGAADSSASGVSGSSASGGSATSSAAASSGTASTTTNSTSSTNSTSSSGTRYVLYWDNYANMGGVEASQLTGATHVILSFADMTSWATKVDSASMAFQSSSDGNFDSSTASTLKGMASGLKVTGALGGWGLDTPMANAVQGGESTIETFVDNAVAFAKAFDLDGIDIDWEFPAASDVPNLVTFLTKLKAGLPDGSIISVALGARTDTTDAAAYTSDTFSQLKDLVDMWNVMTYDYVNRYSNKTEQQGGGRVVETVMDYYEKQGIEMEKVNIGFAMNAKYFTGVTDCTTDNPIGCTLPGKTYYEDSGEDNRKSGWLRFNADLDSTLGTDGTTWMEKVRPQFEKRPTDGSTEIADDVSQAWYDEDNQTFWTWLEPSDMSSVCSTWKSKVGGMMVWSANQ
;
A
#
# COMPACT_ATOMS: atom_id res chain seq x y z
N MET A 1 41.81 -38.10 8.74
CA MET A 1 41.14 -38.48 10.00
C MET A 1 39.65 -38.59 9.67
N TYR A 2 39.20 -39.78 9.27
CA TYR A 2 38.32 -40.66 10.06
C TYR A 2 37.10 -39.90 10.60
N SER A 3 35.96 -40.03 9.91
CA SER A 3 34.83 -40.88 10.31
C SER A 3 34.16 -40.41 11.59
N THR A 4 32.88 -40.00 11.52
CA THR A 4 31.72 -40.83 11.91
C THR A 4 30.48 -39.95 11.87
N LEU A 5 29.59 -40.12 10.89
CA LEU A 5 28.16 -39.84 11.08
C LEU A 5 27.34 -40.49 9.95
N LYS A 6 27.03 -41.77 10.18
CA LYS A 6 25.83 -42.44 9.66
C LYS A 6 24.97 -42.77 10.88
N ALA A 7 23.83 -42.13 11.01
CA ALA A 7 22.57 -42.73 11.45
C ALA A 7 21.46 -41.70 11.23
N ALA A 8 20.67 -41.97 10.21
CA ALA A 8 19.65 -41.10 9.67
C ALA A 8 18.50 -40.87 10.66
N THR A 9 18.07 -39.61 10.71
CA THR A 9 16.73 -39.15 10.99
C THR A 9 15.72 -39.93 10.16
N LEU A 10 15.24 -41.03 10.73
CA LEU A 10 13.99 -41.68 10.35
C LEU A 10 12.88 -40.99 11.16
N PHE A 11 12.43 -39.82 10.71
CA PHE A 11 11.10 -39.26 11.05
C PHE A 11 10.71 -38.11 10.11
N ALA A 12 11.12 -38.18 8.84
CA ALA A 12 10.48 -37.42 7.77
C ALA A 12 9.26 -38.22 7.30
N LEU A 13 8.19 -38.16 8.08
CA LEU A 13 6.83 -38.53 7.67
C LEU A 13 5.88 -38.15 8.81
N LEU A 14 5.45 -36.90 8.81
CA LEU A 14 4.09 -36.45 9.13
C LEU A 14 4.04 -34.92 9.07
N THR A 15 3.49 -34.43 7.96
CA THR A 15 2.76 -33.16 7.78
C THR A 15 3.50 -31.85 8.06
N GLY A 16 3.89 -31.13 7.01
CA GLY A 16 4.28 -29.72 7.10
C GLY A 16 5.25 -29.29 6.00
N LEU A 17 4.75 -29.11 4.77
CA LEU A 17 5.47 -28.27 3.81
C LEU A 17 5.33 -26.81 4.27
N ALA A 18 6.33 -26.34 5.00
CA ALA A 18 6.60 -24.92 5.11
C ALA A 18 7.29 -24.51 3.80
N VAL A 19 6.66 -23.62 3.03
CA VAL A 19 7.36 -22.88 1.98
C VAL A 19 8.28 -21.90 2.71
N GLN A 20 9.53 -22.30 2.87
CA GLN A 20 10.55 -21.49 3.51
C GLN A 20 11.01 -20.46 2.47
N ALA A 21 10.79 -19.17 2.74
CA ALA A 21 11.35 -18.11 1.91
C ALA A 21 12.87 -18.33 1.79
N ALA A 22 13.38 -18.34 0.55
CA ALA A 22 14.79 -18.59 0.31
C ALA A 22 15.62 -17.45 0.94
N PRO A 23 16.57 -17.75 1.85
CA PRO A 23 17.42 -16.72 2.45
C PRO A 23 18.31 -16.09 1.37
N ALA A 24 18.49 -14.77 1.43
CA ALA A 24 19.37 -14.06 0.51
C ALA A 24 20.84 -14.54 0.63
N PRO A 25 21.66 -14.36 -0.41
CA PRO A 25 23.10 -14.65 -0.34
C PRO A 25 23.78 -13.84 0.77
N GLN A 26 24.83 -14.40 1.38
CA GLN A 26 25.61 -13.62 2.32
C GLN A 26 26.38 -12.49 1.62
N SER A 27 26.40 -11.31 2.22
CA SER A 27 27.08 -10.13 1.67
C SER A 27 28.55 -10.42 1.37
N GLY A 28 28.98 -10.10 0.15
CA GLY A 28 30.35 -10.30 -0.33
C GLY A 28 30.68 -11.69 -0.87
N THR A 29 29.69 -12.57 -1.06
CA THR A 29 29.87 -13.89 -1.70
C THR A 29 29.51 -13.87 -3.18
N SER A 30 30.16 -14.73 -3.96
CA SER A 30 29.77 -14.94 -5.37
C SER A 30 28.67 -15.97 -5.47
N VAL A 31 27.58 -15.62 -6.17
CA VAL A 31 26.47 -16.54 -6.44
C VAL A 31 26.66 -17.25 -7.76
N THR A 32 26.39 -18.55 -7.78
CA THR A 32 26.37 -19.38 -8.99
C THR A 32 25.02 -20.07 -9.13
N CYS A 33 24.43 -20.05 -10.32
CA CYS A 33 23.23 -20.83 -10.63
C CYS A 33 23.62 -22.26 -11.00
N ASP A 34 23.18 -23.24 -10.21
CA ASP A 34 23.33 -24.67 -10.54
C ASP A 34 22.30 -25.13 -11.57
N SER A 35 21.13 -24.47 -11.58
CA SER A 35 20.06 -24.69 -12.55
C SER A 35 19.12 -23.48 -12.58
N ASP A 36 18.12 -23.50 -13.46
CA ASP A 36 17.08 -22.47 -13.50
C ASP A 36 16.36 -22.29 -12.16
N THR A 37 16.36 -23.26 -11.25
CA THR A 37 15.65 -23.14 -9.97
C THR A 37 16.55 -23.32 -8.76
N GLN A 38 17.88 -23.36 -8.93
CA GLN A 38 18.82 -23.52 -7.81
C GLN A 38 20.05 -22.65 -7.98
N TRP A 39 20.50 -22.13 -6.85
CA TRP A 39 21.73 -21.36 -6.74
C TRP A 39 22.52 -21.76 -5.51
N HIS A 40 23.82 -21.48 -5.52
CA HIS A 40 24.66 -21.58 -4.35
C HIS A 40 25.58 -20.39 -4.20
N ASP A 41 25.95 -20.10 -2.95
CA ASP A 41 27.10 -19.27 -2.58
C ASP A 41 28.15 -20.14 -1.85
N ASP A 42 29.17 -19.53 -1.28
CA ASP A 42 30.23 -20.23 -0.54
C ASP A 42 29.75 -20.99 0.72
N TYR A 43 28.51 -20.77 1.16
CA TYR A 43 27.97 -21.23 2.44
C TYR A 43 26.69 -22.07 2.32
N GLN A 44 25.90 -21.89 1.26
CA GLN A 44 24.59 -22.52 1.12
C GLN A 44 24.25 -22.80 -0.35
N THR A 45 23.36 -23.78 -0.54
CA THR A 45 22.66 -24.03 -1.80
C THR A 45 21.16 -23.91 -1.53
N GLN A 46 20.47 -23.11 -2.33
CA GLN A 46 19.05 -22.80 -2.16
C GLN A 46 18.27 -23.05 -3.44
N THR A 47 16.98 -23.37 -3.27
CA THR A 47 16.04 -23.53 -4.40
C THR A 47 15.21 -22.26 -4.51
N CYS A 48 15.09 -21.74 -5.72
CA CYS A 48 14.28 -20.57 -5.99
C CYS A 48 12.79 -20.86 -5.78
N PRO A 49 12.04 -19.89 -5.23
CA PRO A 49 10.58 -20.02 -5.10
C PRO A 49 9.91 -20.36 -6.42
N THR A 50 8.83 -21.12 -6.34
CA THR A 50 8.07 -21.57 -7.52
C THR A 50 7.73 -20.38 -8.43
N GLY A 51 8.16 -20.47 -9.70
CA GLY A 51 7.89 -19.46 -10.72
C GLY A 51 9.05 -18.49 -10.97
N THR A 52 10.00 -18.37 -10.05
CA THR A 52 11.24 -17.63 -10.28
C THR A 52 12.33 -18.54 -10.87
N VAL A 53 13.26 -17.94 -11.60
CA VAL A 53 14.46 -18.55 -12.14
C VAL A 53 15.73 -17.96 -11.53
N CYS A 54 16.78 -18.76 -11.43
CA CYS A 54 18.08 -18.27 -10.98
C CYS A 54 18.74 -17.38 -12.04
N SER A 55 19.21 -16.21 -11.61
CA SER A 55 20.09 -15.33 -12.36
C SER A 55 21.25 -14.89 -11.47
N ALA A 56 22.46 -15.30 -11.84
CA ALA A 56 23.69 -14.90 -11.14
C ALA A 56 24.02 -13.41 -11.36
N ASP A 57 23.37 -12.78 -12.36
CA ASP A 57 23.58 -11.38 -12.73
C ASP A 57 22.57 -10.43 -12.05
N ALA A 58 21.71 -10.93 -11.15
CA ALA A 58 20.59 -10.20 -10.56
C ALA A 58 20.98 -9.06 -9.58
N GLY A 59 22.28 -8.88 -9.28
CA GLY A 59 22.75 -7.78 -8.41
C GLY A 59 22.20 -7.81 -6.97
N GLY A 60 21.75 -8.99 -6.49
CA GLY A 60 21.04 -9.14 -5.22
C GLY A 60 20.52 -10.57 -5.00
N ASN A 61 19.20 -10.73 -4.79
CA ASN A 61 18.58 -12.05 -4.69
C ASN A 61 18.69 -12.76 -6.05
N PRO A 62 19.33 -13.93 -6.14
CA PRO A 62 19.53 -14.62 -7.40
C PRO A 62 18.27 -15.24 -7.97
N CYS A 63 17.16 -15.30 -7.22
CA CYS A 63 15.88 -15.79 -7.74
C CYS A 63 15.07 -14.62 -8.33
N VAL A 64 15.02 -14.54 -9.66
CA VAL A 64 14.34 -13.50 -10.44
C VAL A 64 13.24 -14.12 -11.29
N TRP A 65 12.17 -13.40 -11.61
CA TRP A 65 11.21 -13.93 -12.58
C TRP A 65 11.85 -14.08 -13.98
N PRO A 66 11.53 -15.13 -14.74
CA PRO A 66 12.01 -15.29 -16.12
C PRO A 66 11.56 -14.11 -16.97
N SER A 67 12.26 -13.84 -18.08
CA SER A 67 12.19 -12.60 -18.90
C SER A 67 10.82 -12.15 -19.47
N SER A 68 9.72 -12.75 -19.04
CA SER A 68 8.33 -12.26 -19.12
C SER A 68 7.84 -11.48 -17.89
N GLY A 69 8.59 -11.50 -16.79
CA GLY A 69 8.37 -10.77 -15.55
C GLY A 69 9.67 -10.13 -15.07
N VAL A 70 9.60 -9.06 -14.29
CA VAL A 70 10.79 -8.41 -13.73
C VAL A 70 10.72 -8.43 -12.22
N GLY A 71 11.72 -9.08 -11.63
CA GLY A 71 12.24 -8.73 -10.31
C GLY A 71 13.33 -7.68 -10.45
N VAL A 72 13.31 -6.74 -9.51
CA VAL A 72 14.08 -5.49 -9.59
C VAL A 72 15.58 -5.73 -9.76
N ALA A 73 16.20 -5.07 -10.74
CA ALA A 73 17.58 -5.28 -11.14
C ALA A 73 18.44 -4.06 -10.77
N ALA A 74 19.22 -4.18 -9.69
CA ALA A 74 20.15 -3.13 -9.29
C ALA A 74 21.13 -2.76 -10.42
N VAL A 75 21.24 -1.46 -10.68
CA VAL A 75 22.01 -0.84 -11.77
C VAL A 75 23.52 -1.01 -11.57
N ALA A 76 24.22 -1.36 -12.65
CA ALA A 76 25.67 -1.42 -12.75
C ALA A 76 26.32 -0.04 -12.96
N GLU A 77 27.47 0.23 -12.35
CA GLU A 77 28.40 1.28 -12.78
C GLU A 77 29.54 0.69 -13.62
N ASP A 78 29.72 1.23 -14.83
CA ASP A 78 30.78 0.93 -15.78
C ASP A 78 32.08 1.64 -15.41
N THR A 79 33.17 0.88 -15.26
CA THR A 79 34.48 1.32 -15.75
C THR A 79 35.26 0.17 -16.40
N GLY A 80 35.15 0.07 -17.73
CA GLY A 80 36.32 -0.01 -18.61
C GLY A 80 37.14 -1.31 -18.65
N VAL A 81 36.84 -2.10 -19.68
CA VAL A 81 37.51 -3.27 -20.28
C VAL A 81 39.07 -3.31 -20.26
N SER A 82 39.63 -4.47 -19.90
CA SER A 82 40.48 -5.39 -20.71
C SER A 82 41.18 -6.41 -19.79
N GLY A 83 41.32 -7.72 -20.03
CA GLY A 83 41.25 -8.57 -21.21
C GLY A 83 42.56 -9.36 -21.32
N SER A 84 42.57 -10.71 -21.38
CA SER A 84 43.68 -11.40 -22.04
C SER A 84 43.32 -12.79 -22.59
N GLY A 85 43.67 -12.96 -23.86
CA GLY A 85 43.57 -14.17 -24.65
C GLY A 85 44.26 -13.99 -26.01
N ALA A 86 45.60 -13.83 -25.96
CA ALA A 86 46.61 -14.04 -27.00
C ALA A 86 46.61 -13.19 -28.31
N ALA A 87 47.68 -12.41 -28.51
CA ALA A 87 48.75 -12.72 -29.50
C ALA A 87 49.75 -11.55 -29.68
N THR A 88 51.04 -11.90 -29.57
CA THR A 88 52.24 -11.36 -30.26
C THR A 88 52.58 -9.85 -30.20
N GLY A 89 53.76 -9.55 -29.63
CA GLY A 89 54.77 -8.75 -30.35
C GLY A 89 55.41 -7.54 -29.65
N VAL A 90 56.64 -7.75 -29.16
CA VAL A 90 57.81 -6.85 -29.31
C VAL A 90 57.88 -5.53 -28.49
N THR A 91 58.76 -5.55 -27.47
CA THR A 91 59.73 -4.52 -26.95
C THR A 91 59.25 -3.05 -26.76
N SER A 92 59.54 -2.29 -25.69
CA SER A 92 60.71 -2.19 -24.82
C SER A 92 60.48 -1.18 -23.68
N ALA A 93 61.15 -1.42 -22.53
CA ALA A 93 61.83 -0.48 -21.62
C ALA A 93 61.05 0.71 -21.00
N ALA A 94 60.82 0.71 -19.68
CA ALA A 94 61.65 1.33 -18.61
C ALA A 94 61.02 2.67 -18.15
N ALA A 95 61.01 3.14 -16.90
CA ALA A 95 61.55 2.78 -15.59
C ALA A 95 60.61 3.47 -14.54
N ALA A 96 60.33 2.87 -13.37
CA ALA A 96 60.89 3.23 -12.05
C ALA A 96 60.51 4.66 -11.56
N THR A 97 60.04 4.95 -10.33
CA THR A 97 60.40 4.52 -8.97
C THR A 97 59.39 5.10 -7.95
N SER A 98 58.90 4.31 -6.98
CA SER A 98 59.10 4.39 -5.49
C SER A 98 58.48 5.60 -4.73
N ALA A 99 57.57 5.35 -3.77
CA ALA A 99 57.81 5.26 -2.28
C ALA A 99 57.81 6.66 -1.60
N ASP A 100 57.40 6.93 -0.36
CA ASP A 100 56.74 6.26 0.77
C ASP A 100 56.42 7.39 1.80
N ASP A 101 55.58 7.05 2.79
CA ASP A 101 55.54 7.54 4.20
C ASP A 101 54.89 8.88 4.68
N VAL A 102 53.77 8.68 5.43
CA VAL A 102 53.43 9.03 6.83
C VAL A 102 54.04 10.26 7.56
N GLY A 103 53.19 11.04 8.26
CA GLY A 103 53.61 11.83 9.43
C GLY A 103 52.64 12.94 9.91
N ALA A 104 52.32 12.96 11.21
CA ALA A 104 51.25 13.73 11.86
C ALA A 104 51.66 15.08 12.51
N SER A 105 50.63 15.94 12.71
CA SER A 105 50.36 16.94 13.79
C SER A 105 51.35 18.06 14.15
N ALA A 106 50.88 19.33 14.15
CA ALA A 106 50.62 20.17 15.35
C ALA A 106 50.40 21.68 15.02
N SER A 107 49.67 22.33 15.95
CA SER A 107 49.13 23.70 16.08
C SER A 107 50.05 24.94 15.93
N VAL A 108 49.46 26.15 15.77
CA VAL A 108 49.67 27.40 16.56
C VAL A 108 48.61 28.48 16.19
N ALA A 109 48.43 29.47 17.08
CA ALA A 109 47.24 30.28 17.43
C ALA A 109 47.10 31.73 16.88
N GLY A 110 45.97 32.37 17.23
CA GLY A 110 45.78 33.83 17.48
C GLY A 110 44.54 34.44 16.79
N GLY A 111 43.62 35.21 17.38
CA GLY A 111 43.41 35.76 18.73
C GLY A 111 42.17 36.70 18.78
N ALA A 112 41.57 36.82 19.98
CA ALA A 112 40.75 37.90 20.60
C ALA A 112 39.66 38.67 19.79
N SER A 113 38.44 38.92 20.31
CA SER A 113 38.19 39.79 21.50
C SER A 113 36.74 39.71 22.05
N SER A 114 36.66 39.79 23.38
CA SER A 114 35.62 40.18 24.37
C SER A 114 34.35 40.95 23.91
N SER A 115 33.17 40.83 24.54
CA SER A 115 32.90 41.11 25.97
C SER A 115 31.57 40.52 26.49
N ALA A 116 31.55 40.18 27.78
CA ALA A 116 30.41 39.68 28.58
C ALA A 116 29.97 40.72 29.63
N VAL A 117 28.71 40.67 30.10
CA VAL A 117 28.17 40.95 31.47
C VAL A 117 26.69 40.47 31.45
N VAL A 118 26.22 39.38 32.06
CA VAL A 118 25.96 39.00 33.49
C VAL A 118 24.91 39.84 34.24
N GLY A 119 23.79 39.19 34.62
CA GLY A 119 23.20 39.34 35.96
C GLY A 119 21.69 39.53 36.04
N GLY A 120 21.01 38.67 36.81
CA GLY A 120 19.75 39.03 37.48
C GLY A 120 18.68 37.94 37.56
N ALA A 121 18.72 37.15 38.63
CA ALA A 121 17.69 36.18 39.00
C ALA A 121 16.38 36.83 39.50
N SER A 122 15.26 36.12 39.38
CA SER A 122 14.18 36.10 40.40
C SER A 122 13.29 34.86 40.24
N SER A 123 13.11 34.19 41.37
CA SER A 123 12.36 32.97 41.65
C SER A 123 10.85 33.18 41.76
N SER A 124 10.07 32.12 41.51
CA SER A 124 9.02 31.63 42.43
C SER A 124 8.65 30.17 42.11
N ALA A 125 8.70 29.35 43.16
CA ALA A 125 8.31 27.94 43.22
C ALA A 125 6.77 27.79 43.07
N VAL A 126 6.21 26.59 42.83
CA VAL A 126 5.86 25.62 43.89
C VAL A 126 5.50 24.26 43.28
N VAL A 127 6.25 23.23 43.76
CA VAL A 127 5.86 21.86 44.18
C VAL A 127 5.15 20.96 43.16
N GLY A 128 5.55 19.72 42.91
CA GLY A 128 6.44 18.73 43.54
C GLY A 128 6.06 17.38 42.92
N GLY A 129 6.79 16.29 42.94
CA GLY A 129 8.07 15.89 43.49
C GLY A 129 8.20 14.41 43.09
N ALA A 130 9.33 14.00 42.54
CA ALA A 130 9.63 12.59 42.36
C ALA A 130 11.15 12.42 42.42
N SER A 131 11.59 11.71 43.45
CA SER A 131 12.94 11.16 43.54
C SER A 131 12.79 9.65 43.55
N SER A 132 13.49 9.01 42.61
CA SER A 132 14.34 7.82 42.75
C SER A 132 13.80 6.56 43.45
N VAL A 133 14.16 5.32 43.14
CA VAL A 133 15.02 4.61 42.16
C VAL A 133 14.80 3.12 42.52
N ALA A 134 14.99 2.22 41.54
CA ALA A 134 15.33 0.79 41.68
C ALA A 134 14.31 -0.22 42.23
N GLY A 135 13.97 -1.18 41.36
CA GLY A 135 14.60 -2.52 41.38
C GLY A 135 13.95 -3.58 42.27
N GLY A 136 13.63 -4.74 41.67
CA GLY A 136 13.34 -5.96 42.42
C GLY A 136 12.63 -7.05 41.63
N SER A 137 13.40 -8.03 41.16
CA SER A 137 12.98 -9.34 40.66
C SER A 137 12.61 -10.32 41.79
N SER A 138 11.74 -11.30 41.50
CA SER A 138 11.57 -12.66 42.09
C SER A 138 10.08 -12.99 42.23
N SER A 139 9.54 -14.21 42.26
CA SER A 139 9.87 -15.58 41.83
C SER A 139 8.63 -16.42 42.17
N ALA A 140 8.29 -17.39 41.31
CA ALA A 140 7.73 -18.75 41.53
C ALA A 140 6.60 -19.10 42.55
N ASP A 141 5.91 -20.20 42.17
CA ASP A 141 5.04 -21.15 42.90
C ASP A 141 3.55 -20.78 43.08
N GLY A 142 2.55 -21.65 42.86
CA GLY A 142 2.51 -23.07 42.48
C GLY A 142 1.10 -23.67 42.72
N ALA A 143 0.82 -24.80 42.06
CA ALA A 143 -0.11 -25.90 42.40
C ALA A 143 -1.65 -25.71 42.30
N GLN A 144 -2.32 -26.45 41.39
CA GLN A 144 -3.12 -27.70 41.60
C GLN A 144 -4.64 -27.44 41.70
N ALA A 145 -5.42 -27.84 40.69
CA ALA A 145 -6.07 -29.14 40.47
C ALA A 145 -7.39 -29.34 41.25
N THR A 146 -8.50 -29.59 40.55
CA THR A 146 -9.36 -30.78 40.75
C THR A 146 -10.50 -30.82 39.73
N SER A 147 -10.85 -32.06 39.43
CA SER A 147 -11.70 -32.60 38.36
C SER A 147 -13.10 -33.00 38.85
N ALA A 148 -13.91 -33.41 37.88
CA ALA A 148 -15.14 -34.22 37.95
C ALA A 148 -16.44 -33.43 38.19
N GLY A 149 -17.56 -33.70 37.52
CA GLY A 149 -17.92 -34.83 36.65
C GLY A 149 -19.40 -35.14 36.83
N ALA A 150 -19.96 -35.89 35.86
CA ALA A 150 -21.31 -36.47 35.80
C ALA A 150 -22.44 -35.50 35.38
N ALA A 151 -22.98 -35.61 34.15
CA ALA A 151 -23.83 -36.68 33.59
C ALA A 151 -25.30 -36.59 34.07
N SER A 152 -26.22 -36.41 33.13
CA SER A 152 -27.22 -37.45 32.80
C SER A 152 -28.23 -36.98 31.75
N SER A 153 -28.55 -37.96 30.93
CA SER A 153 -29.45 -38.06 29.78
C SER A 153 -30.91 -38.39 30.16
N ALA A 154 -31.88 -37.95 29.35
CA ALA A 154 -33.12 -38.66 28.98
C ALA A 154 -33.88 -37.77 27.95
N VAL A 155 -34.13 -38.14 26.68
CA VAL A 155 -34.92 -39.24 26.05
C VAL A 155 -36.39 -38.86 25.77
N ALA A 156 -36.76 -39.01 24.49
CA ALA A 156 -38.08 -39.24 23.86
C ALA A 156 -39.12 -38.10 23.85
N GLY A 157 -39.93 -37.90 22.80
CA GLY A 157 -40.08 -38.63 21.54
C GLY A 157 -41.21 -38.09 20.65
N SER A 158 -41.14 -38.48 19.37
CA SER A 158 -42.19 -38.82 18.39
C SER A 158 -43.33 -37.85 18.00
N SER A 159 -43.37 -37.63 16.67
CA SER A 159 -44.43 -38.02 15.70
C SER A 159 -45.56 -37.06 15.27
N GLY A 160 -45.61 -36.88 13.93
CA GLY A 160 -46.80 -36.84 13.07
C GLY A 160 -47.45 -35.46 12.85
N ALA A 161 -48.07 -35.09 11.72
CA ALA A 161 -48.16 -35.55 10.33
C ALA A 161 -49.21 -34.61 9.64
N ALA A 162 -48.99 -34.21 8.38
CA ALA A 162 -49.97 -33.76 7.35
C ALA A 162 -50.86 -32.51 7.67
N ASP A 163 -51.46 -31.73 6.77
CA ASP A 163 -51.74 -31.80 5.33
C ASP A 163 -52.17 -30.40 4.79
N SER A 164 -52.02 -30.21 3.48
CA SER A 164 -52.85 -29.41 2.55
C SER A 164 -53.07 -27.90 2.70
N SER A 165 -52.74 -27.14 1.65
CA SER A 165 -53.72 -26.81 0.59
C SER A 165 -53.12 -25.89 -0.48
N ALA A 166 -53.63 -26.05 -1.70
CA ALA A 166 -53.11 -25.54 -2.96
C ALA A 166 -54.00 -24.42 -3.56
N SER A 167 -53.46 -23.82 -4.62
CA SER A 167 -54.15 -23.14 -5.75
C SER A 167 -54.65 -21.70 -5.48
N GLY A 168 -54.56 -20.75 -6.42
CA GLY A 168 -54.32 -20.88 -7.85
C GLY A 168 -54.14 -19.54 -8.59
N VAL A 169 -54.14 -19.70 -9.92
CA VAL A 169 -53.63 -18.85 -11.01
C VAL A 169 -54.69 -17.87 -11.56
N SER A 170 -54.20 -16.94 -12.40
CA SER A 170 -54.84 -16.15 -13.49
C SER A 170 -55.33 -14.74 -13.12
N GLY A 171 -55.19 -13.70 -13.95
CA GLY A 171 -54.62 -13.55 -15.30
C GLY A 171 -55.09 -12.23 -15.97
N SER A 172 -54.29 -11.73 -16.92
CA SER A 172 -54.62 -10.77 -18.02
C SER A 172 -54.94 -9.31 -17.61
N SER A 173 -54.69 -8.22 -18.38
CA SER A 173 -54.52 -7.93 -19.82
C SER A 173 -53.90 -6.52 -19.94
N ALA A 174 -52.89 -6.20 -20.75
CA ALA A 174 -52.84 -5.88 -22.19
C ALA A 174 -53.37 -4.48 -22.66
N SER A 175 -52.61 -3.91 -23.62
CA SER A 175 -52.84 -2.76 -24.54
C SER A 175 -52.53 -1.35 -24.00
N GLY A 176 -51.89 -0.42 -24.71
CA GLY A 176 -51.46 -0.31 -26.11
C GLY A 176 -51.60 1.17 -26.56
N GLY A 177 -50.67 1.73 -27.35
CA GLY A 177 -50.87 3.07 -27.96
C GLY A 177 -49.63 3.74 -28.54
N SER A 178 -49.64 3.94 -29.86
CA SER A 178 -48.55 4.36 -30.76
C SER A 178 -48.20 5.86 -30.79
N ALA A 179 -47.03 6.09 -31.40
CA ALA A 179 -46.44 7.33 -31.93
C ALA A 179 -47.34 8.18 -32.85
N THR A 180 -47.00 9.48 -32.99
CA THR A 180 -46.79 10.15 -34.30
C THR A 180 -46.16 11.55 -34.17
N SER A 181 -45.45 11.89 -35.24
CA SER A 181 -44.59 13.02 -35.59
C SER A 181 -45.27 14.37 -35.86
N SER A 182 -44.51 15.47 -35.78
CA SER A 182 -44.51 16.53 -36.83
C SER A 182 -43.34 17.51 -36.71
N ALA A 183 -42.65 17.74 -37.83
CA ALA A 183 -41.66 18.79 -38.07
C ALA A 183 -42.25 19.91 -38.93
N ALA A 184 -41.75 21.15 -38.77
CA ALA A 184 -41.24 22.05 -39.84
C ALA A 184 -41.41 23.57 -39.56
N ALA A 185 -40.26 24.29 -39.60
CA ALA A 185 -39.95 25.55 -40.33
C ALA A 185 -40.82 26.82 -40.11
N SER A 186 -40.38 28.09 -40.24
CA SER A 186 -39.11 28.81 -40.48
C SER A 186 -39.46 30.31 -40.66
N SER A 187 -38.73 31.23 -40.03
CA SER A 187 -38.36 32.60 -40.50
C SER A 187 -37.73 33.36 -39.31
N GLY A 188 -36.56 34.00 -39.30
CA GLY A 188 -35.69 34.52 -40.35
C GLY A 188 -35.54 36.03 -40.14
N THR A 189 -34.45 36.51 -39.51
CA THR A 189 -33.85 37.85 -39.71
C THR A 189 -32.39 37.86 -39.20
N ALA A 190 -31.49 38.35 -40.05
CA ALA A 190 -30.04 38.53 -39.87
C ALA A 190 -29.73 39.67 -38.85
N SER A 191 -28.53 40.01 -38.38
CA SER A 191 -27.13 39.82 -38.79
C SER A 191 -26.28 40.36 -37.61
N THR A 192 -25.18 39.71 -37.21
CA THR A 192 -23.86 40.36 -37.12
C THR A 192 -22.77 39.34 -36.79
N THR A 193 -21.72 39.39 -37.60
CA THR A 193 -20.49 38.61 -37.55
C THR A 193 -19.56 39.05 -36.43
N THR A 194 -19.13 38.11 -35.58
CA THR A 194 -17.84 38.18 -34.89
C THR A 194 -17.11 36.85 -35.03
N ASN A 195 -15.91 36.95 -35.58
CA ASN A 195 -14.96 35.86 -35.77
C ASN A 195 -14.50 35.38 -34.38
N SER A 196 -14.86 34.16 -33.99
CA SER A 196 -14.27 33.48 -32.86
C SER A 196 -13.72 32.15 -33.35
N THR A 197 -12.39 32.07 -33.29
CA THR A 197 -11.58 30.89 -33.54
C THR A 197 -12.18 29.70 -32.81
N SER A 198 -12.69 28.73 -33.57
CA SER A 198 -13.11 27.44 -33.04
C SER A 198 -11.86 26.72 -32.55
N SER A 199 -11.59 26.83 -31.26
CA SER A 199 -10.88 25.79 -30.53
C SER A 199 -11.78 24.57 -30.58
N THR A 200 -11.42 23.59 -31.40
CA THR A 200 -11.91 22.23 -31.28
C THR A 200 -11.60 21.75 -29.88
N ASN A 201 -12.58 21.87 -28.96
CA ASN A 201 -12.61 21.05 -27.77
C ASN A 201 -12.74 19.61 -28.25
N SER A 202 -11.60 18.94 -28.36
CA SER A 202 -11.57 17.49 -28.33
C SER A 202 -12.09 17.10 -26.95
N THR A 203 -13.38 16.80 -26.88
CA THR A 203 -13.92 15.96 -25.81
C THR A 203 -13.24 14.60 -25.98
N SER A 204 -12.04 14.48 -25.43
CA SER A 204 -11.37 13.21 -25.23
C SER A 204 -12.30 12.44 -24.31
N SER A 205 -12.98 11.43 -24.85
CA SER A 205 -13.50 10.36 -24.01
C SER A 205 -12.28 9.70 -23.38
N SER A 206 -11.82 10.19 -22.22
CA SER A 206 -10.77 9.51 -21.48
C SER A 206 -11.35 8.14 -21.14
N GLY A 207 -10.77 7.08 -21.69
CA GLY A 207 -11.20 5.71 -21.36
C GLY A 207 -11.17 5.49 -19.85
N THR A 208 -11.96 4.51 -19.38
CA THR A 208 -11.96 4.10 -17.97
C THR A 208 -10.55 3.80 -17.50
N ARG A 209 -10.12 4.43 -16.41
CA ARG A 209 -8.82 4.18 -15.78
C ARG A 209 -8.90 2.95 -14.88
N TYR A 210 -7.85 2.13 -14.95
CA TYR A 210 -7.54 1.08 -14.00
C TYR A 210 -6.18 1.39 -13.41
N VAL A 211 -6.16 1.75 -12.12
CA VAL A 211 -5.00 2.23 -11.39
C VAL A 211 -4.56 1.16 -10.40
N LEU A 212 -3.29 0.78 -10.46
CA LEU A 212 -2.70 -0.23 -9.60
C LEU A 212 -1.69 0.43 -8.67
N TYR A 213 -1.94 0.47 -7.36
CA TYR A 213 -0.85 0.72 -6.43
C TYR A 213 0.03 -0.53 -6.32
N TRP A 214 1.34 -0.36 -6.39
CA TRP A 214 2.32 -1.42 -6.16
C TRP A 214 3.13 -1.05 -4.93
N ASP A 215 2.90 -1.76 -3.83
CA ASP A 215 3.65 -1.54 -2.60
C ASP A 215 5.01 -2.22 -2.67
N ASN A 216 6.07 -1.49 -2.31
CA ASN A 216 7.43 -2.04 -2.29
C ASN A 216 7.69 -2.87 -1.02
N TYR A 217 6.73 -2.93 -0.09
CA TYR A 217 6.90 -3.63 1.18
C TYR A 217 6.70 -5.14 1.09
N ALA A 218 5.99 -5.61 0.06
CA ALA A 218 5.58 -6.99 -0.07
C ALA A 218 5.70 -7.48 -1.51
N ASN A 219 6.86 -7.26 -2.11
CA ASN A 219 7.01 -7.34 -3.55
C ASN A 219 7.11 -8.79 -4.08
N MET A 220 7.34 -9.81 -3.25
CA MET A 220 7.33 -11.24 -3.64
C MET A 220 8.06 -11.58 -4.97
N GLY A 221 9.10 -10.80 -5.27
CA GLY A 221 9.88 -10.92 -6.48
C GLY A 221 9.41 -10.09 -7.69
N GLY A 222 8.23 -9.46 -7.72
CA GLY A 222 7.87 -8.58 -8.84
C GLY A 222 6.39 -8.58 -9.25
N VAL A 223 6.11 -7.98 -10.42
CA VAL A 223 4.83 -8.07 -11.15
C VAL A 223 5.09 -8.62 -12.56
N GLU A 224 4.23 -9.54 -12.99
CA GLU A 224 4.23 -10.13 -14.33
C GLU A 224 3.42 -9.29 -15.33
N ALA A 225 3.81 -9.30 -16.61
CA ALA A 225 3.11 -8.54 -17.66
C ALA A 225 1.61 -8.91 -17.75
N SER A 226 1.26 -10.17 -17.48
CA SER A 226 -0.15 -10.61 -17.47
C SER A 226 -0.98 -9.94 -16.37
N GLN A 227 -0.39 -9.61 -15.22
CA GLN A 227 -1.07 -8.91 -14.13
C GLN A 227 -1.35 -7.44 -14.47
N LEU A 228 -0.63 -6.87 -15.44
CA LEU A 228 -0.84 -5.52 -15.95
C LEU A 228 -1.88 -5.47 -17.09
N THR A 229 -2.50 -6.59 -17.45
CA THR A 229 -3.48 -6.63 -18.54
C THR A 229 -4.67 -5.72 -18.22
N GLY A 230 -4.87 -4.68 -19.03
CA GLY A 230 -5.94 -3.70 -18.84
C GLY A 230 -5.62 -2.59 -17.84
N ALA A 231 -4.48 -2.66 -17.14
CA ALA A 231 -3.99 -1.57 -16.32
C ALA A 231 -3.65 -0.36 -17.20
N THR A 232 -4.01 0.82 -16.70
CA THR A 232 -3.72 2.11 -17.36
C THR A 232 -2.63 2.88 -16.62
N HIS A 233 -2.58 2.70 -15.29
CA HIS A 233 -1.63 3.37 -14.42
C HIS A 233 -1.10 2.37 -13.38
N VAL A 234 0.19 2.46 -13.08
CA VAL A 234 0.81 1.89 -11.89
C VAL A 234 1.35 3.03 -11.04
N ILE A 235 1.10 2.98 -9.74
CA ILE A 235 1.62 3.92 -8.76
C ILE A 235 2.60 3.16 -7.87
N LEU A 236 3.88 3.52 -7.93
CA LEU A 236 4.93 2.92 -7.11
C LEU A 236 4.89 3.53 -5.70
N SER A 237 4.68 2.69 -4.68
CA SER A 237 4.51 3.12 -3.29
C SER A 237 5.63 2.56 -2.40
N PHE A 238 6.41 3.37 -1.67
CA PHE A 238 6.42 4.84 -1.58
C PHE A 238 7.84 5.40 -1.66
N ALA A 239 7.97 6.66 -2.07
CA ALA A 239 9.25 7.36 -2.03
C ALA A 239 9.80 7.45 -0.60
N ASP A 240 11.12 7.31 -0.43
CA ASP A 240 11.77 7.62 0.83
C ASP A 240 12.04 9.12 0.95
N MET A 241 11.16 9.80 1.68
CA MET A 241 11.18 11.24 1.89
C MET A 241 11.86 11.65 3.21
N THR A 242 12.40 10.70 3.98
CA THR A 242 12.91 10.97 5.34
C THR A 242 14.05 11.98 5.38
N SER A 243 14.81 12.10 4.28
CA SER A 243 15.92 13.05 4.11
C SER A 243 15.55 14.34 3.37
N TRP A 244 14.29 14.52 2.96
CA TRP A 244 13.87 15.59 2.05
C TRP A 244 13.61 16.94 2.71
N ALA A 245 13.87 17.07 4.02
CA ALA A 245 13.84 18.36 4.72
C ALA A 245 14.84 19.39 4.15
N THR A 246 15.86 18.90 3.45
CA THR A 246 16.81 19.68 2.65
C THR A 246 16.90 19.12 1.23
N LYS A 247 17.54 19.84 0.31
CA LYS A 247 17.77 19.34 -1.05
C LYS A 247 18.60 18.05 -1.03
N VAL A 248 18.15 17.04 -1.76
CA VAL A 248 18.77 15.71 -1.84
C VAL A 248 19.41 15.53 -3.22
N ASP A 249 20.57 14.86 -3.27
CA ASP A 249 21.17 14.48 -4.55
C ASP A 249 20.30 13.41 -5.21
N SER A 250 19.99 13.58 -6.50
CA SER A 250 19.28 12.58 -7.31
C SER A 250 19.85 11.16 -7.19
N ALA A 251 21.17 11.00 -7.02
CA ALA A 251 21.80 9.69 -6.87
C ALA A 251 21.50 9.01 -5.53
N SER A 252 21.03 9.77 -4.54
CA SER A 252 20.67 9.27 -3.20
C SER A 252 19.17 9.11 -2.99
N MET A 253 18.37 9.39 -4.03
CA MET A 253 16.93 9.22 -3.98
C MET A 253 16.55 7.75 -4.09
N ALA A 254 15.60 7.32 -3.27
CA ALA A 254 15.18 5.93 -3.16
C ALA A 254 13.67 5.84 -2.92
N PHE A 255 13.10 4.67 -3.19
CA PHE A 255 11.85 4.24 -2.57
C PHE A 255 12.16 3.62 -1.20
N GLN A 256 11.15 3.58 -0.33
CA GLN A 256 11.18 2.76 0.89
C GLN A 256 11.46 1.32 0.50
N SER A 257 12.51 0.71 1.05
CA SER A 257 12.92 -0.66 0.73
C SER A 257 12.40 -1.66 1.77
N SER A 258 12.21 -2.91 1.33
CA SER A 258 11.94 -4.06 2.18
C SER A 258 12.92 -5.20 1.89
N SER A 259 12.79 -6.31 2.61
CA SER A 259 13.61 -7.50 2.37
C SER A 259 13.38 -8.15 1.00
N ASP A 260 12.23 -7.88 0.37
CA ASP A 260 11.79 -8.50 -0.88
C ASP A 260 11.46 -7.50 -1.99
N GLY A 261 11.52 -6.19 -1.72
CA GLY A 261 11.26 -5.11 -2.66
C GLY A 261 12.31 -3.99 -2.61
N ASN A 262 12.76 -3.55 -3.79
CA ASN A 262 13.76 -2.50 -3.94
C ASN A 262 13.60 -1.76 -5.27
N PHE A 263 12.53 -0.99 -5.46
CA PHE A 263 12.38 -0.19 -6.69
C PHE A 263 13.61 0.68 -6.96
N ASP A 264 14.17 0.51 -8.16
CA ASP A 264 15.26 1.33 -8.68
C ASP A 264 14.81 2.17 -9.88
N SER A 265 15.74 2.96 -10.45
CA SER A 265 15.48 3.86 -11.57
C SER A 265 15.04 3.16 -12.86
N SER A 266 15.24 1.86 -13.00
CA SER A 266 14.79 1.08 -14.16
C SER A 266 13.34 0.60 -14.04
N THR A 267 12.80 0.53 -12.81
CA THR A 267 11.47 -0.03 -12.50
C THR A 267 10.36 0.54 -13.38
N ALA A 268 10.27 1.86 -13.49
CA ALA A 268 9.21 2.50 -14.27
C ALA A 268 9.32 2.21 -15.76
N SER A 269 10.52 2.30 -16.33
CA SER A 269 10.75 2.01 -17.75
C SER A 269 10.41 0.56 -18.11
N THR A 270 10.69 -0.36 -17.20
CA THR A 270 10.36 -1.78 -17.33
C THR A 270 8.86 -2.00 -17.39
N LEU A 271 8.11 -1.44 -16.44
CA LEU A 271 6.64 -1.51 -16.39
C LEU A 271 6.00 -0.98 -17.68
N LYS A 272 6.48 0.18 -18.16
CA LYS A 272 6.02 0.76 -19.44
C LYS A 272 6.31 -0.14 -20.64
N GLY A 273 7.39 -0.94 -20.57
CA GLY A 273 7.74 -1.93 -21.59
C GLY A 273 6.84 -3.16 -21.59
N MET A 274 6.26 -3.53 -20.43
CA MET A 274 5.36 -4.68 -20.29
C MET A 274 3.95 -4.42 -20.83
N ALA A 275 3.47 -3.18 -20.69
CA ALA A 275 2.13 -2.79 -21.12
C ALA A 275 2.18 -1.46 -21.91
N SER A 276 1.87 -1.55 -23.21
CA SER A 276 1.89 -0.38 -24.08
C SER A 276 0.91 0.70 -23.61
N GLY A 277 1.42 1.92 -23.45
CA GLY A 277 0.63 3.07 -23.00
C GLY A 277 0.42 3.15 -21.49
N LEU A 278 0.96 2.20 -20.71
CA LEU A 278 0.94 2.26 -19.25
C LEU A 278 1.67 3.51 -18.75
N LYS A 279 1.06 4.18 -17.77
CA LYS A 279 1.65 5.31 -17.06
C LYS A 279 2.15 4.87 -15.70
N VAL A 280 3.34 5.32 -15.31
CA VAL A 280 3.94 4.96 -14.03
C VAL A 280 4.24 6.21 -13.23
N THR A 281 3.60 6.37 -12.07
CA THR A 281 3.85 7.48 -11.14
C THR A 281 4.48 6.95 -9.85
N GLY A 282 5.07 7.85 -9.04
CA GLY A 282 5.57 7.52 -7.71
C GLY A 282 4.75 8.23 -6.63
N ALA A 283 4.44 7.54 -5.54
CA ALA A 283 3.66 8.08 -4.44
C ALA A 283 4.53 8.70 -3.35
N LEU A 284 4.13 9.89 -2.91
CA LEU A 284 4.68 10.64 -1.79
C LEU A 284 3.69 10.59 -0.63
N GLY A 285 4.03 9.86 0.44
CA GLY A 285 3.19 9.70 1.62
C GLY A 285 2.93 8.24 1.92
N GLY A 286 1.68 7.91 2.24
CA GLY A 286 1.22 6.64 2.77
C GLY A 286 1.23 6.63 4.29
N TRP A 287 0.32 5.83 4.87
CA TRP A 287 0.22 5.64 6.31
C TRP A 287 1.58 5.40 6.99
N GLY A 288 1.97 6.30 7.90
CA GLY A 288 3.26 6.23 8.62
C GLY A 288 4.38 7.07 7.99
N LEU A 289 4.16 7.67 6.82
CA LEU A 289 5.06 8.61 6.16
C LEU A 289 4.48 10.04 6.12
N ASP A 290 3.52 10.32 6.99
CA ASP A 290 2.80 11.59 7.09
C ASP A 290 3.66 12.72 7.63
N THR A 291 4.63 12.40 8.49
CA THR A 291 5.48 13.41 9.15
C THR A 291 6.36 14.17 8.16
N PRO A 292 7.08 13.53 7.21
CA PRO A 292 7.76 14.24 6.13
C PRO A 292 6.84 15.16 5.32
N MET A 293 5.64 14.68 4.95
CA MET A 293 4.65 15.47 4.20
C MET A 293 4.19 16.69 4.99
N ALA A 294 3.78 16.48 6.25
CA ALA A 294 3.31 17.54 7.14
C ALA A 294 4.41 18.57 7.37
N ASN A 295 5.63 18.16 7.70
CA ASN A 295 6.75 19.07 7.93
C ASN A 295 7.08 19.91 6.69
N ALA A 296 7.05 19.29 5.50
CA ALA A 296 7.32 19.97 4.24
C ALA A 296 6.26 21.03 3.93
N VAL A 297 4.97 20.65 4.00
CA VAL A 297 3.86 21.52 3.61
C VAL A 297 3.54 22.58 4.69
N GLN A 298 3.67 22.25 5.98
CA GLN A 298 3.40 23.18 7.08
C GLN A 298 4.58 24.12 7.39
N GLY A 299 5.80 23.79 6.94
CA GLY A 299 7.01 24.59 7.19
C GLY A 299 7.07 25.93 6.45
N GLY A 300 6.12 26.20 5.54
CA GLY A 300 6.01 27.45 4.79
C GLY A 300 6.69 27.43 3.41
N GLU A 301 6.81 28.58 2.78
CA GLU A 301 7.16 28.66 1.35
C GLU A 301 8.52 28.03 1.00
N SER A 302 9.56 28.24 1.81
CA SER A 302 10.90 27.70 1.53
C SER A 302 10.99 26.18 1.69
N THR A 303 10.23 25.60 2.63
CA THR A 303 10.19 24.14 2.81
C THR A 303 9.38 23.49 1.71
N ILE A 304 8.27 24.11 1.30
CA ILE A 304 7.49 23.70 0.12
C ILE A 304 8.37 23.72 -1.13
N GLU A 305 9.13 24.80 -1.36
CA GLU A 305 10.02 24.89 -2.52
C GLU A 305 11.09 23.80 -2.54
N THR A 306 11.75 23.54 -1.40
CA THR A 306 12.73 22.47 -1.28
C THR A 306 12.10 21.09 -1.53
N PHE A 307 10.91 20.87 -1.00
CA PHE A 307 10.20 19.60 -1.16
C PHE A 307 9.73 19.38 -2.60
N VAL A 308 9.24 20.43 -3.28
CA VAL A 308 8.91 20.40 -4.72
C VAL A 308 10.16 20.09 -5.55
N ASP A 309 11.28 20.75 -5.27
CA ASP A 309 12.56 20.51 -5.93
C ASP A 309 12.96 19.03 -5.84
N ASN A 310 12.83 18.44 -4.66
CA ASN A 310 13.13 17.02 -4.43
C ASN A 310 12.12 16.10 -5.13
N ALA A 311 10.82 16.41 -5.09
CA ALA A 311 9.79 15.62 -5.77
C ALA A 311 9.96 15.60 -7.30
N VAL A 312 10.32 16.74 -7.90
CA VAL A 312 10.60 16.85 -9.34
C VAL A 312 11.88 16.09 -9.70
N ALA A 313 12.93 16.22 -8.89
CA ALA A 313 14.17 15.47 -9.09
C ALA A 313 13.95 13.95 -8.93
N PHE A 314 13.09 13.53 -8.01
CA PHE A 314 12.68 12.14 -7.82
C PHE A 314 11.93 11.60 -9.03
N ALA A 315 10.91 12.33 -9.50
CA ALA A 315 10.18 11.97 -10.73
C ALA A 315 11.14 11.75 -11.90
N LYS A 316 12.13 12.63 -12.06
CA LYS A 316 13.15 12.52 -13.10
C LYS A 316 14.11 11.34 -12.89
N ALA A 317 14.58 11.12 -11.67
CA ALA A 317 15.56 10.08 -11.35
C ALA A 317 15.03 8.66 -11.64
N PHE A 318 13.71 8.48 -11.48
CA PHE A 318 13.04 7.19 -11.68
C PHE A 318 12.24 7.10 -12.98
N ASP A 319 12.39 8.04 -13.91
CA ASP A 319 11.62 8.12 -15.17
C ASP A 319 10.10 8.00 -14.93
N LEU A 320 9.56 8.74 -13.96
CA LEU A 320 8.13 8.70 -13.64
C LEU A 320 7.33 9.62 -14.57
N ASP A 321 6.14 9.17 -14.99
CA ASP A 321 5.16 9.96 -15.73
C ASP A 321 4.44 10.99 -14.83
N GLY A 322 4.71 11.00 -13.52
CA GLY A 322 4.01 11.87 -12.57
C GLY A 322 4.23 11.50 -11.12
N ILE A 323 3.50 12.18 -10.24
CA ILE A 323 3.57 12.04 -8.78
C ILE A 323 2.15 11.85 -8.22
N ASP A 324 2.01 10.88 -7.34
CA ASP A 324 0.82 10.69 -6.52
C ASP A 324 1.06 11.25 -5.11
N ILE A 325 0.09 11.99 -4.58
CA ILE A 325 0.15 12.60 -3.25
C ILE A 325 -0.77 11.82 -2.31
N ASP A 326 -0.16 11.11 -1.37
CA ASP A 326 -0.84 10.21 -0.45
C ASP A 326 -0.65 10.68 1.00
N TRP A 327 -1.02 11.93 1.30
CA TRP A 327 -0.90 12.47 2.65
C TRP A 327 -2.11 12.06 3.50
N GLU A 328 -1.90 11.31 4.58
CA GLU A 328 -2.93 10.74 5.45
C GLU A 328 -2.94 11.32 6.88
N PHE A 329 -3.66 12.41 7.17
CA PHE A 329 -4.46 13.23 6.27
C PHE A 329 -4.19 14.71 6.53
N PRO A 330 -4.20 15.57 5.50
CA PRO A 330 -4.12 17.01 5.69
C PRO A 330 -5.31 17.51 6.52
N ALA A 331 -5.04 18.41 7.46
CA ALA A 331 -6.09 19.13 8.17
C ALA A 331 -6.65 20.28 7.32
N ALA A 332 -7.83 20.79 7.67
CA ALA A 332 -8.41 21.96 7.01
C ALA A 332 -7.48 23.19 7.02
N SER A 333 -6.65 23.35 8.06
CA SER A 333 -5.67 24.43 8.16
C SER A 333 -4.52 24.31 7.16
N ASP A 334 -4.28 23.13 6.59
CA ASP A 334 -3.17 22.86 5.68
C ASP A 334 -3.50 23.22 4.23
N VAL A 335 -4.78 23.40 3.90
CA VAL A 335 -5.26 23.62 2.52
C VAL A 335 -4.54 24.74 1.77
N PRO A 336 -4.31 25.95 2.33
CA PRO A 336 -3.60 27.01 1.59
C PRO A 336 -2.18 26.60 1.18
N ASN A 337 -1.47 25.87 2.05
CA ASN A 337 -0.13 25.39 1.77
C ASN A 337 -0.15 24.18 0.83
N LEU A 338 -1.15 23.30 0.94
CA LEU A 338 -1.36 22.19 0.00
C LEU A 338 -1.60 22.71 -1.44
N VAL A 339 -2.45 23.73 -1.60
CA VAL A 339 -2.67 24.38 -2.91
C VAL A 339 -1.37 24.99 -3.44
N THR A 340 -0.60 25.65 -2.58
CA THR A 340 0.70 26.22 -2.94
C THR A 340 1.69 25.14 -3.39
N PHE A 341 1.77 24.05 -2.63
CA PHE A 341 2.60 22.88 -2.94
C PHE A 341 2.22 22.28 -4.30
N LEU A 342 0.95 21.96 -4.52
CA LEU A 342 0.49 21.37 -5.79
C LEU A 342 0.66 22.31 -6.99
N THR A 343 0.50 23.62 -6.78
CA THR A 343 0.75 24.63 -7.81
C THR A 343 2.22 24.64 -8.22
N LYS A 344 3.14 24.67 -7.25
CA LYS A 344 4.58 24.67 -7.51
C LYS A 344 5.04 23.32 -8.09
N LEU A 345 4.50 22.21 -7.60
CA LEU A 345 4.77 20.87 -8.13
C LEU A 345 4.37 20.76 -9.61
N LYS A 346 3.16 21.19 -9.98
CA LYS A 346 2.70 21.21 -11.37
C LYS A 346 3.59 22.07 -12.27
N ALA A 347 4.05 23.21 -11.78
CA ALA A 347 4.94 24.09 -12.53
C ALA A 347 6.38 23.54 -12.67
N GLY A 348 6.82 22.69 -11.73
CA GLY A 348 8.15 22.09 -11.75
C GLY A 348 8.24 20.78 -12.54
N LEU A 349 7.14 20.03 -12.64
CA LEU A 349 7.06 18.81 -13.43
C LEU A 349 7.00 19.12 -14.94
N PRO A 350 7.48 18.20 -15.80
CA PRO A 350 7.31 18.31 -17.25
C PRO A 350 5.84 18.47 -17.67
N ASP A 351 5.61 19.19 -18.77
CA ASP A 351 4.28 19.32 -19.36
C ASP A 351 3.68 17.93 -19.67
N GLY A 352 2.46 17.70 -19.19
CA GLY A 352 1.75 16.43 -19.35
C GLY A 352 2.07 15.38 -18.28
N SER A 353 2.90 15.69 -17.28
CA SER A 353 3.02 14.88 -16.08
C SER A 353 1.70 14.80 -15.32
N ILE A 354 1.47 13.64 -14.70
CA ILE A 354 0.25 13.32 -13.95
C ILE A 354 0.43 13.73 -12.48
N ILE A 355 -0.51 14.46 -11.93
CA ILE A 355 -0.64 14.65 -10.48
C ILE A 355 -1.92 13.97 -10.01
N SER A 356 -1.78 12.95 -9.17
CA SER A 356 -2.90 12.34 -8.48
C SER A 356 -2.85 12.58 -6.98
N VAL A 357 -4.02 12.49 -6.33
CA VAL A 357 -4.15 12.67 -4.88
C VAL A 357 -5.04 11.57 -4.32
N ALA A 358 -4.58 10.91 -3.27
CA ALA A 358 -5.37 9.95 -2.54
C ALA A 358 -6.27 10.63 -1.49
N LEU A 359 -7.49 10.13 -1.33
CA LEU A 359 -8.51 10.69 -0.45
C LEU A 359 -9.04 9.63 0.52
N GLY A 360 -9.24 10.00 1.79
CA GLY A 360 -9.73 9.10 2.83
C GLY A 360 -11.21 8.72 2.70
N ALA A 361 -11.58 7.55 3.21
CA ALA A 361 -12.96 7.05 3.18
C ALA A 361 -13.87 7.64 4.27
N ARG A 362 -13.31 8.05 5.41
CA ARG A 362 -14.09 8.34 6.62
C ARG A 362 -14.53 9.79 6.63
N THR A 363 -15.56 10.07 5.83
CA THR A 363 -16.01 11.44 5.51
C THR A 363 -16.67 12.18 6.69
N ASP A 364 -16.95 11.49 7.78
CA ASP A 364 -17.48 12.03 9.04
C ASP A 364 -16.38 12.31 10.09
N THR A 365 -15.11 12.12 9.75
CA THR A 365 -13.95 12.36 10.62
C THR A 365 -13.05 13.48 10.09
N THR A 366 -11.89 13.66 10.71
CA THR A 366 -10.84 14.56 10.24
C THR A 366 -10.17 14.08 8.95
N ASP A 367 -10.36 12.82 8.55
CA ASP A 367 -9.66 12.18 7.42
C ASP A 367 -10.03 12.84 6.08
N ALA A 368 -11.22 13.46 6.00
CA ALA A 368 -11.68 14.23 4.84
C ALA A 368 -11.68 15.76 5.05
N ALA A 369 -11.21 16.26 6.19
CA ALA A 369 -11.44 17.66 6.60
C ALA A 369 -10.83 18.72 5.66
N ALA A 370 -9.73 18.39 4.96
CA ALA A 370 -9.12 19.28 3.99
C ALA A 370 -9.91 19.41 2.68
N TYR A 371 -10.80 18.47 2.35
CA TYR A 371 -11.36 18.32 1.01
C TYR A 371 -12.83 18.78 0.95
N THR A 372 -13.00 20.10 0.90
CA THR A 372 -14.30 20.78 0.79
C THR A 372 -14.54 21.33 -0.62
N SER A 373 -15.73 21.90 -0.88
CA SER A 373 -16.02 22.59 -2.15
C SER A 373 -15.02 23.68 -2.53
N ASP A 374 -14.53 24.46 -1.57
CA ASP A 374 -13.52 25.48 -1.85
C ASP A 374 -12.17 24.84 -2.21
N THR A 375 -11.82 23.71 -1.58
CA THR A 375 -10.59 22.97 -1.87
C THR A 375 -10.64 22.39 -3.29
N PHE A 376 -11.71 21.67 -3.65
CA PHE A 376 -11.83 21.09 -4.99
C PHE A 376 -11.83 22.17 -6.08
N SER A 377 -12.47 23.31 -5.85
CA SER A 377 -12.43 24.43 -6.79
C SER A 377 -11.01 24.97 -7.02
N GLN A 378 -10.15 24.98 -6.00
CA GLN A 378 -8.76 25.43 -6.11
C GLN A 378 -7.85 24.39 -6.75
N LEU A 379 -8.13 23.10 -6.56
CA LEU A 379 -7.29 22.00 -7.02
C LEU A 379 -7.70 21.43 -8.39
N LYS A 380 -8.89 21.76 -8.92
CA LYS A 380 -9.43 21.18 -10.16
C LYS A 380 -8.50 21.27 -11.38
N ASP A 381 -7.74 22.36 -11.51
CA ASP A 381 -6.82 22.55 -12.65
C ASP A 381 -5.40 22.04 -12.33
N LEU A 382 -5.16 21.58 -11.09
CA LEU A 382 -3.88 21.08 -10.62
C LEU A 382 -3.83 19.54 -10.63
N VAL A 383 -4.92 18.90 -10.20
CA VAL A 383 -5.02 17.45 -10.01
C VAL A 383 -5.72 16.78 -11.19
N ASP A 384 -5.09 15.74 -11.73
CA ASP A 384 -5.57 14.97 -12.88
C ASP A 384 -6.44 13.77 -12.47
N MET A 385 -6.16 13.17 -11.30
CA MET A 385 -6.91 12.02 -10.78
C MET A 385 -7.06 12.07 -9.25
N TRP A 386 -8.21 11.62 -8.76
CA TRP A 386 -8.48 11.44 -7.34
C TRP A 386 -8.61 9.95 -7.03
N ASN A 387 -7.68 9.41 -6.24
CA ASN A 387 -7.69 8.01 -5.85
C ASN A 387 -8.40 7.87 -4.50
N VAL A 388 -9.71 7.64 -4.52
CA VAL A 388 -10.48 7.59 -3.26
C VAL A 388 -10.32 6.22 -2.64
N MET A 389 -9.73 6.18 -1.46
CA MET A 389 -9.48 4.97 -0.68
C MET A 389 -10.80 4.51 -0.06
N THR A 390 -11.77 4.04 -0.85
CA THR A 390 -13.08 3.52 -0.41
C THR A 390 -12.98 2.16 0.30
N TYR A 391 -11.97 2.04 1.15
CA TYR A 391 -11.65 0.94 2.05
C TYR A 391 -11.24 1.53 3.41
N ASP A 392 -10.85 0.70 4.37
CA ASP A 392 -10.48 1.14 5.72
C ASP A 392 -11.57 1.91 6.48
N TYR A 393 -12.83 1.79 6.03
CA TYR A 393 -13.97 2.50 6.58
C TYR A 393 -14.24 2.12 8.04
N VAL A 394 -14.11 0.82 8.36
CA VAL A 394 -13.93 0.33 9.73
C VAL A 394 -12.45 0.25 10.09
N ASN A 395 -12.09 0.75 11.27
CA ASN A 395 -10.74 0.64 11.81
C ASN A 395 -10.75 0.55 13.34
N ARG A 396 -9.57 0.49 13.97
CA ARG A 396 -9.42 0.32 15.42
C ARG A 396 -10.00 1.46 16.26
N TYR A 397 -10.31 2.60 15.64
CA TYR A 397 -10.96 3.75 16.27
C TYR A 397 -12.49 3.68 16.21
N SER A 398 -13.05 2.75 15.44
CA SER A 398 -14.48 2.47 15.41
C SER A 398 -14.96 1.81 16.71
N ASN A 399 -16.21 2.07 17.08
CA ASN A 399 -16.87 1.46 18.25
C ASN A 399 -17.85 0.35 17.87
N LYS A 400 -18.11 0.15 16.57
CA LYS A 400 -19.03 -0.84 16.03
C LYS A 400 -18.41 -1.61 14.86
N THR A 401 -18.74 -2.90 14.76
CA THR A 401 -18.41 -3.69 13.56
C THR A 401 -19.17 -3.11 12.38
N GLU A 402 -18.46 -2.99 11.27
CA GLU A 402 -18.88 -2.30 10.07
C GLU A 402 -18.02 -2.84 8.93
N GLN A 403 -18.44 -2.68 7.69
CA GLN A 403 -17.68 -3.16 6.53
C GLN A 403 -16.45 -2.29 6.27
N GLN A 404 -15.37 -2.92 5.79
CA GLN A 404 -14.17 -2.17 5.45
C GLN A 404 -14.31 -1.39 4.14
N GLY A 405 -15.11 -1.89 3.20
CA GLY A 405 -15.36 -1.34 1.88
C GLY A 405 -16.63 -1.98 1.28
N GLY A 406 -16.89 -1.75 0.00
CA GLY A 406 -18.05 -2.32 -0.71
C GLY A 406 -19.03 -1.26 -1.18
N GLY A 407 -20.19 -1.69 -1.66
CA GLY A 407 -21.25 -0.86 -2.24
C GLY A 407 -21.72 0.29 -1.36
N ARG A 408 -22.15 0.06 -0.11
CA ARG A 408 -22.64 1.15 0.79
C ARG A 408 -21.50 2.11 1.13
N VAL A 409 -20.30 1.60 1.37
CA VAL A 409 -19.12 2.42 1.65
C VAL A 409 -18.84 3.33 0.45
N VAL A 410 -18.76 2.75 -0.76
CA VAL A 410 -18.57 3.52 -1.99
C VAL A 410 -19.69 4.55 -2.17
N GLU A 411 -20.96 4.16 -2.01
CA GLU A 411 -22.09 5.09 -2.12
C GLU A 411 -21.98 6.26 -1.14
N THR A 412 -21.68 5.98 0.13
CA THR A 412 -21.56 7.00 1.19
C THR A 412 -20.42 7.98 0.90
N VAL A 413 -19.26 7.45 0.54
CA VAL A 413 -18.05 8.25 0.31
C VAL A 413 -18.15 9.05 -0.99
N MET A 414 -18.65 8.44 -2.07
CA MET A 414 -18.84 9.12 -3.35
C MET A 414 -19.89 10.22 -3.25
N ASP A 415 -21.02 9.99 -2.57
CA ASP A 415 -22.06 11.00 -2.34
C ASP A 415 -21.52 12.21 -1.55
N TYR A 416 -20.67 11.98 -0.55
CA TYR A 416 -19.99 13.07 0.16
C TYR A 416 -19.11 13.89 -0.79
N TYR A 417 -18.19 13.27 -1.51
CA TYR A 417 -17.25 14.00 -2.37
C TYR A 417 -17.94 14.67 -3.56
N GLU A 418 -18.98 14.05 -4.14
CA GLU A 418 -19.83 14.66 -5.17
C GLU A 418 -20.51 15.93 -4.63
N LYS A 419 -21.02 15.90 -3.39
CA LYS A 419 -21.57 17.10 -2.73
C LYS A 419 -20.53 18.18 -2.46
N GLN A 420 -19.27 17.80 -2.25
CA GLN A 420 -18.15 18.75 -2.21
C GLN A 420 -17.74 19.24 -3.61
N GLY A 421 -18.37 18.79 -4.69
CA GLY A 421 -18.09 19.29 -6.04
C GLY A 421 -16.82 18.73 -6.67
N ILE A 422 -16.38 17.53 -6.25
CA ILE A 422 -15.32 16.80 -6.96
C ILE A 422 -15.75 16.51 -8.41
N GLU A 423 -14.82 16.60 -9.36
CA GLU A 423 -15.08 16.20 -10.74
C GLU A 423 -15.09 14.67 -10.83
N MET A 424 -16.27 14.05 -10.79
CA MET A 424 -16.41 12.59 -10.72
C MET A 424 -15.69 11.84 -11.86
N GLU A 425 -15.57 12.45 -13.06
CA GLU A 425 -14.78 11.90 -14.18
C GLU A 425 -13.26 11.82 -13.91
N LYS A 426 -12.76 12.47 -12.86
CA LYS A 426 -11.37 12.35 -12.37
C LYS A 426 -11.23 11.36 -11.21
N VAL A 427 -12.34 10.89 -10.65
CA VAL A 427 -12.34 9.97 -9.50
C VAL A 427 -12.06 8.53 -9.93
N ASN A 428 -11.27 7.83 -9.13
CA ASN A 428 -11.08 6.39 -9.17
C ASN A 428 -11.55 5.79 -7.84
N ILE A 429 -12.42 4.79 -7.88
CA ILE A 429 -12.90 4.06 -6.68
C ILE A 429 -11.87 3.02 -6.26
N GLY A 430 -11.43 3.05 -5.01
CA GLY A 430 -10.40 2.15 -4.46
C GLY A 430 -10.95 0.86 -3.86
N PHE A 431 -10.25 -0.25 -4.09
CA PHE A 431 -10.50 -1.55 -3.46
C PHE A 431 -9.26 -2.05 -2.72
N ALA A 432 -9.42 -2.48 -1.47
CA ALA A 432 -8.34 -3.12 -0.71
C ALA A 432 -8.27 -4.62 -1.01
N MET A 433 -7.07 -5.12 -1.31
CA MET A 433 -6.76 -6.54 -1.55
C MET A 433 -6.40 -7.25 -0.24
N ASN A 434 -7.19 -7.02 0.81
CA ASN A 434 -7.00 -7.63 2.12
C ASN A 434 -8.34 -7.84 2.85
N ALA A 435 -8.31 -8.67 3.88
CA ALA A 435 -9.38 -8.81 4.86
C ALA A 435 -9.02 -8.08 6.15
N LYS A 436 -9.97 -7.36 6.76
CA LYS A 436 -9.78 -6.78 8.10
C LYS A 436 -10.33 -7.69 9.18
N TYR A 437 -9.68 -7.68 10.33
CA TYR A 437 -10.13 -8.40 11.52
C TYR A 437 -10.08 -7.54 12.79
N PHE A 438 -10.96 -7.90 13.72
CA PHE A 438 -11.10 -7.27 15.02
C PHE A 438 -11.42 -8.35 16.05
N THR A 439 -10.56 -8.54 17.05
CA THR A 439 -10.76 -9.53 18.12
C THR A 439 -11.49 -8.94 19.33
N GLY A 440 -12.03 -9.81 20.18
CA GLY A 440 -12.70 -9.39 21.43
C GLY A 440 -14.06 -8.71 21.19
N VAL A 441 -14.69 -8.97 20.04
CA VAL A 441 -16.00 -8.41 19.69
C VAL A 441 -17.09 -9.11 20.48
N THR A 442 -17.97 -8.33 21.10
CA THR A 442 -19.10 -8.83 21.89
C THR A 442 -20.43 -8.55 21.21
N ASP A 443 -21.48 -9.26 21.64
CA ASP A 443 -22.86 -9.07 21.18
C ASP A 443 -23.06 -9.34 19.68
N CYS A 444 -22.27 -10.27 19.15
CA CYS A 444 -22.22 -10.62 17.73
C CYS A 444 -22.59 -12.09 17.53
N THR A 445 -23.14 -12.40 16.36
CA THR A 445 -23.46 -13.78 15.93
C THR A 445 -23.08 -13.95 14.48
N THR A 446 -22.86 -15.18 14.01
CA THR A 446 -22.60 -15.39 12.58
C THR A 446 -23.72 -14.84 11.68
N ASP A 447 -24.98 -14.89 12.12
CA ASP A 447 -26.13 -14.35 11.37
C ASP A 447 -26.23 -12.81 11.42
N ASN A 448 -25.56 -12.16 12.39
CA ASN A 448 -25.58 -10.71 12.56
C ASN A 448 -24.18 -10.19 12.90
N PRO A 449 -23.25 -10.13 11.92
CA PRO A 449 -21.86 -9.76 12.16
C PRO A 449 -21.63 -8.23 12.19
N ILE A 450 -22.58 -7.42 11.70
CA ILE A 450 -22.48 -5.95 11.60
C ILE A 450 -23.24 -5.26 12.75
N GLY A 451 -22.71 -4.13 13.24
CA GLY A 451 -23.32 -3.33 14.31
C GLY A 451 -23.02 -3.80 15.75
N CYS A 452 -22.17 -4.80 15.90
CA CYS A 452 -21.72 -5.34 17.18
C CYS A 452 -20.72 -4.41 17.86
N THR A 453 -20.53 -4.53 19.17
CA THR A 453 -19.65 -3.62 19.91
C THR A 453 -18.18 -3.98 19.71
N LEU A 454 -17.39 -3.03 19.21
CA LEU A 454 -15.93 -3.10 19.22
C LEU A 454 -15.40 -2.59 20.57
N PRO A 455 -14.40 -3.28 21.18
CA PRO A 455 -13.72 -2.80 22.38
C PRO A 455 -13.03 -1.43 22.23
N GLY A 456 -12.71 -1.04 20.99
CA GLY A 456 -12.13 0.25 20.64
C GLY A 456 -10.64 0.39 20.95
N LYS A 457 -10.11 1.60 20.72
CA LYS A 457 -8.68 1.93 20.73
C LYS A 457 -7.89 1.37 21.90
N THR A 458 -8.39 1.50 23.14
CA THR A 458 -7.66 1.08 24.35
C THR A 458 -7.46 -0.42 24.47
N TYR A 459 -8.22 -1.22 23.72
CA TYR A 459 -8.03 -2.66 23.66
C TYR A 459 -7.03 -3.06 22.55
N TYR A 460 -7.04 -2.34 21.43
CA TYR A 460 -6.21 -2.58 20.26
C TYR A 460 -4.83 -1.92 20.32
N GLU A 461 -4.60 -1.01 21.26
CA GLU A 461 -3.33 -0.33 21.40
C GLU A 461 -2.77 -0.44 22.83
N ASP A 462 -1.47 -0.71 22.92
CA ASP A 462 -0.71 -0.68 24.15
C ASP A 462 0.20 0.56 24.11
N SER A 463 -0.06 1.54 24.98
CA SER A 463 0.68 2.82 25.00
C SER A 463 0.68 3.60 23.67
N GLY A 464 -0.37 3.44 22.86
CA GLY A 464 -0.51 4.10 21.56
C GLY A 464 0.08 3.34 20.38
N GLU A 465 0.67 2.17 20.63
CA GLU A 465 1.18 1.27 19.59
C GLU A 465 0.18 0.14 19.34
N ASP A 466 0.02 -0.27 18.07
CA ASP A 466 -0.86 -1.37 17.69
C ASP A 466 -0.39 -2.70 18.33
N ASN A 467 -1.26 -3.31 19.13
CA ASN A 467 -0.99 -4.61 19.75
C ASN A 467 -1.47 -5.81 18.90
N ARG A 468 -1.84 -5.55 17.64
CA ARG A 468 -2.27 -6.51 16.60
C ARG A 468 -3.57 -7.24 16.91
N LYS A 469 -4.30 -6.87 17.96
CA LYS A 469 -5.64 -7.44 18.24
C LYS A 469 -6.72 -6.99 17.24
N SER A 470 -6.38 -6.04 16.37
CA SER A 470 -7.08 -5.71 15.14
C SER A 470 -6.06 -5.51 14.03
N GLY A 471 -6.44 -5.68 12.78
CA GLY A 471 -5.54 -5.40 11.66
C GLY A 471 -6.09 -5.89 10.33
N TRP A 472 -5.17 -6.15 9.41
CA TRP A 472 -5.46 -6.72 8.10
C TRP A 472 -4.73 -8.05 7.88
N LEU A 473 -5.25 -8.85 6.97
CA LEU A 473 -4.70 -10.09 6.46
C LEU A 473 -4.72 -10.02 4.93
N ARG A 474 -3.56 -10.19 4.30
CA ARG A 474 -3.47 -10.29 2.84
C ARG A 474 -3.95 -11.65 2.39
N PHE A 475 -4.62 -11.69 1.24
CA PHE A 475 -5.17 -12.94 0.73
C PHE A 475 -4.06 -13.93 0.36
N ASN A 476 -2.96 -13.44 -0.22
CA ASN A 476 -1.79 -14.27 -0.45
C ASN A 476 -1.00 -14.50 0.85
N ALA A 477 -1.00 -15.76 1.32
CA ALA A 477 -0.32 -16.16 2.56
C ALA A 477 1.22 -16.09 2.47
N ASP A 478 1.78 -16.17 1.27
CA ASP A 478 3.23 -16.08 1.07
C ASP A 478 3.77 -14.67 1.42
N LEU A 479 2.88 -13.68 1.52
CA LEU A 479 3.22 -12.31 1.92
C LEU A 479 3.27 -12.13 3.44
N ASP A 480 2.85 -13.11 4.25
CA ASP A 480 2.78 -12.93 5.70
C ASP A 480 4.15 -12.63 6.32
N SER A 481 5.21 -13.24 5.78
CA SER A 481 6.58 -13.01 6.25
C SER A 481 7.07 -11.57 6.06
N THR A 482 6.44 -10.82 5.16
CA THR A 482 6.79 -9.40 4.88
C THR A 482 6.28 -8.45 5.98
N LEU A 483 5.41 -8.93 6.88
CA LEU A 483 4.86 -8.14 7.99
C LEU A 483 5.81 -8.04 9.21
N GLY A 484 7.04 -8.54 9.07
CA GLY A 484 8.04 -8.65 10.13
C GLY A 484 7.73 -9.74 11.15
N THR A 485 8.68 -10.05 12.05
CA THR A 485 8.60 -11.18 13.00
C THR A 485 7.29 -11.21 13.79
N ASP A 486 6.89 -10.07 14.37
CA ASP A 486 5.67 -9.99 15.17
C ASP A 486 4.41 -10.12 14.31
N GLY A 487 4.47 -9.66 13.06
CA GLY A 487 3.38 -9.80 12.10
C GLY A 487 3.21 -11.24 11.66
N THR A 488 4.29 -11.91 11.28
CA THR A 488 4.30 -13.33 10.97
C THR A 488 3.76 -14.16 12.13
N THR A 489 4.25 -13.91 13.36
CA THR A 489 3.78 -14.60 14.56
C THR A 489 2.28 -14.44 14.76
N TRP A 490 1.75 -13.24 14.46
CA TRP A 490 0.32 -13.01 14.57
C TRP A 490 -0.48 -13.65 13.42
N MET A 491 0.04 -13.63 12.19
CA MET A 491 -0.59 -14.30 11.04
C MET A 491 -0.70 -15.81 11.24
N GLU A 492 0.30 -16.45 11.84
CA GLU A 492 0.23 -17.87 12.25
C GLU A 492 -0.99 -18.17 13.15
N LYS A 493 -1.43 -17.18 13.93
CA LYS A 493 -2.61 -17.29 14.80
C LYS A 493 -3.91 -16.99 14.07
N VAL A 494 -3.99 -15.88 13.32
CA VAL A 494 -5.27 -15.40 12.76
C VAL A 494 -5.61 -15.97 11.39
N ARG A 495 -4.63 -16.35 10.57
CA ARG A 495 -4.91 -16.96 9.25
C ARG A 495 -5.70 -18.26 9.36
N PRO A 496 -5.37 -19.22 10.24
CA PRO A 496 -6.19 -20.43 10.41
C PRO A 496 -7.61 -20.15 10.89
N GLN A 497 -7.87 -18.97 11.48
CA GLN A 497 -9.22 -18.53 11.81
C GLN A 497 -9.92 -18.06 10.53
N PHE A 498 -9.31 -17.15 9.76
CA PHE A 498 -9.85 -16.67 8.49
C PHE A 498 -10.15 -17.78 7.47
N GLU A 499 -9.30 -18.81 7.40
CA GLU A 499 -9.52 -19.93 6.47
C GLU A 499 -10.66 -20.88 6.89
N LYS A 500 -11.24 -20.70 8.09
CA LYS A 500 -12.47 -21.40 8.50
C LYS A 500 -13.74 -20.68 8.09
N ARG A 501 -13.65 -19.48 7.51
CA ARG A 501 -14.82 -18.71 7.10
C ARG A 501 -15.72 -19.55 6.18
N PRO A 502 -17.06 -19.41 6.28
CA PRO A 502 -17.97 -20.08 5.36
C PRO A 502 -17.69 -19.69 3.90
N THR A 503 -17.92 -20.63 2.99
CA THR A 503 -17.77 -20.43 1.53
C THR A 503 -19.07 -20.75 0.79
N ASP A 504 -20.17 -20.91 1.54
CA ASP A 504 -21.51 -21.22 1.05
C ASP A 504 -22.35 -19.96 0.76
N GLY A 505 -21.73 -18.78 0.82
CA GLY A 505 -22.36 -17.47 0.64
C GLY A 505 -22.94 -16.87 1.92
N SER A 506 -22.85 -17.53 3.08
CA SER A 506 -23.41 -16.99 4.33
C SER A 506 -22.68 -15.74 4.85
N THR A 507 -21.54 -15.38 4.25
CA THR A 507 -20.75 -14.19 4.59
C THR A 507 -21.17 -12.96 3.81
N GLU A 508 -22.01 -13.13 2.80
CA GLU A 508 -22.43 -12.06 1.89
C GLU A 508 -23.37 -11.08 2.62
N ILE A 509 -23.01 -9.79 2.57
CA ILE A 509 -23.90 -8.71 2.96
C ILE A 509 -24.46 -8.09 1.69
N ALA A 510 -25.50 -8.71 1.14
CA ALA A 510 -26.03 -8.38 -0.19
C ALA A 510 -26.41 -6.90 -0.37
N ASP A 511 -27.03 -6.29 0.65
CA ASP A 511 -27.41 -4.87 0.63
C ASP A 511 -26.20 -3.92 0.58
N ASP A 512 -25.01 -4.40 0.98
CA ASP A 512 -23.77 -3.64 0.97
C ASP A 512 -22.82 -4.08 -0.15
N VAL A 513 -23.01 -5.23 -0.81
CA VAL A 513 -22.06 -5.73 -1.82
C VAL A 513 -20.66 -5.86 -1.20
N SER A 514 -20.57 -6.67 -0.16
CA SER A 514 -19.34 -6.93 0.61
C SER A 514 -19.47 -8.25 1.39
N GLN A 515 -18.38 -8.62 2.06
CA GLN A 515 -18.36 -9.78 2.95
C GLN A 515 -18.13 -9.37 4.40
N ALA A 516 -18.80 -10.07 5.31
CA ALA A 516 -18.57 -10.00 6.73
C ALA A 516 -18.80 -11.36 7.40
N TRP A 517 -18.01 -11.66 8.43
CA TRP A 517 -18.13 -12.89 9.18
C TRP A 517 -17.75 -12.68 10.64
N TYR A 518 -18.57 -13.22 11.55
CA TYR A 518 -18.20 -13.33 12.96
C TYR A 518 -17.81 -14.76 13.29
N ASP A 519 -16.53 -14.94 13.60
CA ASP A 519 -15.96 -16.17 14.14
C ASP A 519 -16.30 -16.28 15.63
N GLU A 520 -17.37 -17.02 15.94
CA GLU A 520 -17.86 -17.21 17.31
C GLU A 520 -16.84 -17.91 18.22
N ASP A 521 -16.04 -18.84 17.67
CA ASP A 521 -15.04 -19.60 18.43
C ASP A 521 -13.93 -18.69 18.96
N ASN A 522 -13.56 -17.66 18.17
CA ASN A 522 -12.46 -16.76 18.48
C ASN A 522 -12.91 -15.33 18.84
N GLN A 523 -14.21 -15.08 18.90
CA GLN A 523 -14.80 -13.75 19.10
C GLN A 523 -14.19 -12.69 18.18
N THR A 524 -14.03 -13.06 16.90
CA THR A 524 -13.32 -12.25 15.91
C THR A 524 -14.25 -11.88 14.77
N PHE A 525 -14.40 -10.58 14.53
CA PHE A 525 -15.11 -10.05 13.38
C PHE A 525 -14.15 -9.89 12.20
N TRP A 526 -14.62 -10.30 11.02
CA TRP A 526 -13.92 -10.22 9.74
C TRP A 526 -14.77 -9.46 8.73
N THR A 527 -14.14 -8.69 7.85
CA THR A 527 -14.79 -8.06 6.68
C THR A 527 -13.82 -7.94 5.52
N TRP A 528 -14.29 -8.16 4.29
CA TRP A 528 -13.49 -8.12 3.06
C TRP A 528 -14.37 -7.93 1.82
N LEU A 529 -13.74 -7.87 0.65
CA LEU A 529 -14.42 -7.87 -0.64
C LEU A 529 -14.02 -9.11 -1.44
N GLU A 530 -14.99 -9.74 -2.09
CA GLU A 530 -14.74 -10.75 -3.11
C GLU A 530 -14.70 -10.15 -4.53
N PRO A 531 -14.16 -10.87 -5.51
CA PRO A 531 -14.18 -10.44 -6.91
C PRO A 531 -15.58 -10.09 -7.45
N SER A 532 -16.62 -10.79 -6.99
CA SER A 532 -18.01 -10.50 -7.33
C SER A 532 -18.48 -9.15 -6.79
N ASP A 533 -18.05 -8.79 -5.58
CA ASP A 533 -18.39 -7.53 -4.93
C ASP A 533 -17.77 -6.36 -5.71
N MET A 534 -16.46 -6.47 -5.98
CA MET A 534 -15.73 -5.48 -6.78
C MET A 534 -16.33 -5.35 -8.19
N SER A 535 -16.69 -6.46 -8.84
CA SER A 535 -17.32 -6.46 -10.15
C SER A 535 -18.69 -5.76 -10.15
N SER A 536 -19.48 -5.94 -9.09
CA SER A 536 -20.79 -5.33 -8.92
C SER A 536 -20.69 -3.82 -8.70
N VAL A 537 -19.75 -3.38 -7.85
CA VAL A 537 -19.42 -1.96 -7.69
C VAL A 537 -18.95 -1.37 -9.02
N CYS A 538 -18.00 -2.03 -9.70
CA CYS A 538 -17.50 -1.57 -11.01
C CYS A 538 -18.63 -1.42 -12.03
N SER A 539 -19.53 -2.40 -12.11
CA SER A 539 -20.65 -2.38 -13.06
C SER A 539 -21.61 -1.21 -12.80
N THR A 540 -21.83 -0.88 -11.54
CA THR A 540 -22.70 0.22 -11.09
C THR A 540 -22.07 1.60 -11.32
N TRP A 541 -20.75 1.70 -11.17
CA TRP A 541 -20.05 2.99 -11.11
C TRP A 541 -19.22 3.36 -12.34
N LYS A 542 -18.90 2.42 -13.23
CA LYS A 542 -18.03 2.65 -14.40
C LYS A 542 -18.43 3.79 -15.34
N SER A 543 -19.69 4.22 -15.33
CA SER A 543 -20.18 5.36 -16.13
C SER A 543 -20.34 6.66 -15.33
N LYS A 544 -20.06 6.62 -14.03
CA LYS A 544 -20.20 7.75 -13.09
C LYS A 544 -18.86 8.31 -12.66
N VAL A 545 -17.84 7.45 -12.58
CA VAL A 545 -16.47 7.81 -12.22
C VAL A 545 -15.53 7.60 -13.39
N GLY A 546 -14.33 8.20 -13.33
CA GLY A 546 -13.34 8.02 -14.39
C GLY A 546 -12.54 6.73 -14.31
N GLY A 547 -12.57 6.01 -13.18
CA GLY A 547 -11.86 4.74 -13.07
C GLY A 547 -12.06 3.97 -11.77
N MET A 548 -11.21 2.95 -11.64
CA MET A 548 -11.10 2.07 -10.48
C MET A 548 -9.64 1.96 -10.08
N MET A 549 -9.39 1.71 -8.80
CA MET A 549 -8.07 1.61 -8.20
C MET A 549 -8.02 0.38 -7.27
N VAL A 550 -6.86 -0.27 -7.16
CA VAL A 550 -6.62 -1.32 -6.17
C VAL A 550 -5.40 -1.04 -5.31
N TRP A 551 -5.52 -1.34 -4.02
CA TRP A 551 -4.46 -1.34 -3.02
C TRP A 551 -4.30 -2.76 -2.43
N SER A 552 -3.29 -3.54 -2.80
CA SER A 552 -2.28 -3.27 -3.83
C SER A 552 -2.16 -4.47 -4.78
N ALA A 553 -1.60 -4.25 -5.96
CA ALA A 553 -1.55 -5.22 -7.05
C ALA A 553 -0.72 -6.47 -6.73
N ASN A 554 0.16 -6.38 -5.73
CA ASN A 554 1.05 -7.44 -5.29
C ASN A 554 0.53 -8.21 -4.05
N GLN A 555 -0.76 -8.06 -3.68
CA GLN A 555 -1.38 -8.69 -2.50
C GLN A 555 -2.36 -9.85 -2.78
#